data_AF-A0A7L1DE52-F1
#
_entry.id   AF-A0A7L1DE52-F1
#
_cell.length_a   1.000
_cell.length_b   1.000
_cell.length_c   1.000
_cell.angle_alpha   90.00
_cell.angle_beta   90.00
_cell.angle_gamma   90.00
#
_symmetry.space_group_name_H-M   'P 1'
#
loop_
_entity.id
_entity.type
_entity.pdbx_description
1 polymer ?
#
loop_
_entity_poly.entity_id
_entity_poly.type
_entity_poly.pdbx_seq_one_letter_code
_entity_poly.pdbx_strand_id
1 'polypeptide(L)' 'RTLRLMRENLDEEAKIMKDVPGWKVGESLFHTERWVPPTVEELYYLRPTAELDNEKFGLQFYV' A
#
# COMPACT_ATOMS: atom_id res chain seq x y z
N ARG A 1 7.20 -10.11 -3.88
CA ARG A 1 5.75 -9.82 -3.81
C ARG A 1 5.51 -8.40 -3.31
N THR A 2 5.93 -8.06 -2.08
CA THR A 2 5.74 -6.74 -1.45
C THR A 2 6.21 -5.56 -2.29
N LEU A 3 7.46 -5.56 -2.77
CA LEU A 3 7.99 -4.45 -3.58
C LEU A 3 7.22 -4.22 -4.89
N ARG A 4 6.66 -5.29 -5.47
CA ARG A 4 5.84 -5.18 -6.69
C ARG A 4 4.51 -4.50 -6.38
N LEU A 5 3.82 -4.90 -5.30
CA LEU A 5 2.58 -4.25 -4.86
C LEU A 5 2.81 -2.79 -4.51
N MET A 6 3.88 -2.48 -3.78
CA MET A 6 4.24 -1.09 -3.47
C MET A 6 4.48 -0.28 -4.75
N ARG A 7 5.15 -0.86 -5.75
CA ARG A 7 5.38 -0.17 -7.02
C ARG A 7 4.08 0.12 -7.77
N GLU A 8 3.20 -0.87 -7.86
CA GLU A 8 1.88 -0.73 -8.48
C GLU A 8 1.03 0.34 -7.76
N ASN A 9 1.03 0.35 -6.42
CA ASN A 9 0.32 1.36 -5.63
C ASN A 9 0.91 2.77 -5.84
N LEU A 10 2.24 2.88 -5.98
CA LEU A 10 2.93 4.15 -6.28
C LEU A 10 2.53 4.70 -7.66
N ASP A 11 2.46 3.82 -8.66
CA ASP A 11 2.08 4.21 -10.02
C ASP A 11 0.59 4.63 -10.10
N GLU A 12 -0.30 4.03 -9.29
CA GLU A 12 -1.70 4.46 -9.19
C GLU A 12 -1.87 5.74 -8.36
N GLU A 13 -1.14 5.89 -7.25
CA GLU A 13 -1.10 7.13 -6.46
C GLU A 13 -0.70 8.31 -7.35
N ALA A 14 0.31 8.14 -8.20
CA ALA A 14 0.75 9.16 -9.15
C ALA A 14 -0.37 9.60 -10.10
N LYS A 15 -1.23 8.68 -10.53
CA LYS A 15 -2.35 8.99 -11.43
C LYS A 15 -3.49 9.68 -10.70
N ILE A 16 -3.82 9.22 -9.50
CA ILE A 16 -4.94 9.73 -8.68
C ILE A 16 -4.61 11.12 -8.14
N MET A 17 -3.39 11.33 -7.66
CA MET A 17 -3.00 12.54 -6.92
C MET A 17 -2.39 13.64 -7.81
N LYS A 18 -2.32 13.44 -9.13
CA LYS A 18 -1.67 14.37 -10.07
C LYS A 18 -2.21 15.82 -9.99
N ASP A 19 -3.48 15.99 -9.64
CA ASP A 19 -4.17 17.29 -9.66
C ASP A 19 -4.24 17.94 -8.26
N VAL A 20 -3.68 17.31 -7.24
CA VAL A 20 -3.73 17.81 -5.85
C VAL A 20 -2.49 18.66 -5.54
N PRO A 21 -2.64 19.97 -5.24
CA PRO A 21 -1.49 20.83 -5.00
C PRO A 21 -0.76 20.45 -3.71
N GLY A 22 0.56 20.35 -3.79
CA GLY A 22 1.42 20.02 -2.64
C GLY A 22 1.52 18.53 -2.32
N TRP A 23 0.84 17.64 -3.06
CA TRP A 23 0.99 16.20 -2.88
C TRP A 23 2.33 15.71 -3.46
N LYS A 24 3.08 14.95 -2.66
CA LYS A 24 4.31 14.28 -3.10
C LYS A 24 4.10 12.77 -3.07
N VAL A 25 4.07 12.20 -4.25
CA VAL A 25 3.87 10.77 -4.48
C VAL A 25 5.02 9.98 -3.84
N GLY A 26 4.68 8.99 -3.00
CA GLY A 26 5.67 8.15 -2.31
C GLY A 26 6.54 8.86 -1.27
N GLU A 27 6.13 10.01 -0.74
CA GLU A 27 6.84 10.69 0.36
C GLU A 27 6.77 9.84 1.65
N SER A 28 7.93 9.51 2.21
CA SER A 28 8.02 8.80 3.48
C SER A 28 7.65 9.73 4.64
N LEU A 29 6.74 9.27 5.50
CA LEU A 29 6.36 10.00 6.73
C LEU A 29 7.37 9.85 7.87
N PHE A 30 8.37 8.98 7.71
CA PHE A 30 9.38 8.73 8.73
C PHE A 30 10.57 9.69 8.59
N HIS A 31 11.09 10.16 9.72
CA HIS A 31 12.30 10.99 9.79
C HIS A 31 13.60 10.20 9.59
N THR A 32 13.56 9.04 8.91
CA THR A 32 14.71 8.15 8.73
C THR A 32 14.76 7.62 7.30
N GLU A 33 15.97 7.40 6.79
CA GLU A 33 16.21 6.77 5.48
C GLU A 33 16.21 5.23 5.52
N ARG A 34 15.92 4.65 6.69
CA ARG A 34 15.87 3.19 6.86
C ARG A 34 14.63 2.64 6.18
N TRP A 35 14.75 1.41 5.67
CA TRP A 35 13.61 0.66 5.17
C TRP A 35 12.61 0.38 6.31
N VAL A 36 11.35 0.75 6.09
CA VAL A 36 10.24 0.41 6.97
C VAL A 36 9.33 -0.57 6.24
N PRO A 37 9.07 -1.78 6.80
CA PRO A 37 8.14 -2.72 6.18
C PRO A 37 6.74 -2.11 6.09
N PRO A 38 6.06 -2.21 4.94
CA PRO A 38 4.69 -1.71 4.80
C PRO A 38 3.72 -2.57 5.62
N THR A 39 2.68 -1.93 6.11
CA THR A 39 1.51 -2.58 6.71
C THR A 39 0.68 -3.31 5.64
N VAL A 40 -0.16 -4.25 6.07
CA VAL A 40 -1.10 -4.93 5.16
C VAL A 40 -2.06 -3.92 4.52
N GLU A 41 -2.48 -2.90 5.25
CA GLU A 41 -3.38 -1.87 4.71
C GLU A 41 -2.70 -1.04 3.61
N GLU A 42 -1.45 -0.62 3.82
CA GLU A 42 -0.66 0.08 2.79
C GLU A 42 -0.43 -0.75 1.52
N LEU A 43 -0.43 -2.08 1.62
CA LEU A 43 -0.32 -2.94 0.44
C LEU A 43 -1.64 -3.13 -0.31
N TYR A 44 -2.77 -3.07 0.38
CA TYR A 44 -4.07 -3.51 -0.15
C TYR A 44 -5.16 -2.42 -0.21
N TYR A 45 -4.90 -1.16 0.15
CA TYR A 45 -5.93 -0.11 0.14
C TYR A 45 -6.57 0.19 -1.23
N LEU A 46 -5.88 -0.14 -2.34
CA LEU A 46 -6.42 -0.03 -3.71
C LEU A 46 -7.01 -1.33 -4.26
N ARG A 47 -6.97 -2.41 -3.48
CA ARG A 47 -7.42 -3.74 -3.90
C ARG A 47 -8.85 -4.00 -3.46
N PRO A 48 -9.55 -4.97 -4.06
CA PRO A 48 -10.82 -5.44 -3.55
C PRO A 48 -10.72 -5.81 -2.06
N THR A 49 -11.74 -5.46 -1.29
CA THR A 49 -11.79 -5.72 0.16
C THR A 49 -11.63 -7.20 0.50
N ALA A 50 -12.14 -8.09 -0.35
CA ALA A 50 -11.97 -9.54 -0.18
C ALA A 50 -10.49 -9.99 -0.18
N GLU A 51 -9.60 -9.31 -0.93
CA GLU A 51 -8.17 -9.62 -0.91
C GLU A 51 -7.51 -9.17 0.41
N LEU A 52 -7.89 -8.00 0.91
CA LEU A 52 -7.45 -7.48 2.21
C LEU A 52 -7.91 -8.42 3.33
N ASP A 53 -9.18 -8.83 3.32
CA ASP A 53 -9.77 -9.70 4.33
C ASP A 53 -9.10 -11.07 4.33
N ASN A 54 -8.83 -11.63 3.14
CA ASN A 54 -8.11 -12.89 3.02
C ASN A 54 -6.65 -12.77 3.50
N GLU A 55 -5.94 -11.68 3.20
CA GLU A 55 -4.57 -11.49 3.70
C GLU A 55 -4.54 -11.30 5.24
N LYS A 56 -5.55 -10.62 5.81
CA LYS A 56 -5.64 -10.39 7.26
C LYS A 56 -6.07 -11.63 8.03
N PHE A 57 -7.08 -12.35 7.55
CA PHE A 57 -7.78 -13.37 8.33
C PHE A 57 -7.84 -14.74 7.65
N GLY A 58 -7.38 -14.88 6.41
CA GLY A 58 -7.51 -16.11 5.65
C GLY A 58 -6.92 -17.31 6.37
N LEU A 59 -5.76 -17.16 7.03
CA LEU A 59 -5.17 -18.22 7.85
C LEU A 59 -6.04 -18.60 9.06
N GLN A 60 -6.66 -17.63 9.73
CA GLN A 60 -7.46 -17.88 10.92
C GLN A 60 -8.77 -18.60 10.59
N PHE A 61 -9.35 -18.29 9.44
CA PHE A 61 -10.59 -18.90 8.96
C PHE A 61 -10.37 -20.13 8.07
N TYR A 62 -9.13 -20.54 7.86
CA TYR A 62 -8.80 -21.76 7.14
C TYR A 62 -8.99 -22.98 8.06
N VAL A 63 -10.19 -23.57 8.03
CA VAL A 63 -10.55 -24.82 8.72
C VAL A 63 -10.67 -25.96 7.71
#